data_AF-A0A6A4P092-F1
#
_entry.id   AF-A0A6A4P092-F1
#
_cell.length_a   1.000
_cell.length_b   1.000
_cell.length_c   1.000
_cell.angle_alpha   90.00
_cell.angle_beta   90.00
_cell.angle_gamma   90.00
#
_symmetry.space_group_name_H-M   'P 1'
#
loop_
_entity.id
_entity.type
_entity.pdbx_description
1 polymer ?
#
loop_
_entity_poly.entity_id
_entity_poly.type
_entity_poly.pdbx_seq_one_letter_code
_entity_poly.pdbx_strand_id
1 'polypeptide(L)'
;MKNVEEKNKSPMDHPSNDGERKSTKWEDSTIELLIDCAIEQANLGEQTGSGLTSTGWRKAKAKFKIVNEMSLDDVQIKNKWENIKKWQTWYKTFGKKAGLGWNPEKNNFEASAEWWERKMLVRAT
;
A
#
# COMPACT_ATOMS: atom_id res chain seq x y z
N MET A 1 -49.63 -25.04 -14.39
CA MET A 1 -48.94 -24.54 -15.60
C MET A 1 -47.88 -23.52 -15.17
N LYS A 2 -46.87 -23.29 -16.02
CA LYS A 2 -45.74 -22.32 -15.91
C LYS A 2 -46.19 -20.96 -15.32
N ASN A 3 -45.41 -20.13 -14.63
CA ASN A 3 -43.95 -19.93 -14.53
C ASN A 3 -43.53 -19.87 -13.02
N VAL A 4 -42.28 -19.92 -12.55
CA VAL A 4 -40.90 -19.81 -13.11
C VAL A 4 -40.37 -18.36 -13.27
N GLU A 5 -39.09 -18.14 -12.94
CA GLU A 5 -38.32 -16.87 -13.03
C GLU A 5 -38.90 -15.62 -12.34
N GLU A 6 -38.55 -15.40 -11.07
CA GLU A 6 -38.21 -14.05 -10.60
C GLU A 6 -36.69 -14.02 -10.30
N LYS A 7 -35.98 -13.13 -10.99
CA LYS A 7 -34.52 -13.18 -11.15
C LYS A 7 -33.80 -12.31 -10.13
N ASN A 8 -32.70 -12.85 -9.61
CA ASN A 8 -31.47 -12.15 -9.20
C ASN A 8 -31.61 -10.67 -8.80
N LYS A 9 -31.58 -10.38 -7.49
CA LYS A 9 -31.17 -9.07 -6.99
C LYS A 9 -30.12 -9.22 -5.89
N SER A 10 -28.87 -8.94 -6.25
CA SER A 10 -27.73 -9.03 -5.34
C SER A 10 -27.74 -7.86 -4.35
N PRO A 11 -27.66 -8.07 -3.03
CA PRO A 11 -27.72 -6.99 -2.04
C PRO A 11 -26.35 -6.33 -1.85
N MET A 12 -25.81 -5.71 -2.91
CA MET A 12 -24.50 -5.03 -2.92
C MET A 12 -24.49 -3.73 -3.75
N ASP A 13 -25.64 -3.07 -3.92
CA ASP A 13 -25.69 -1.69 -4.39
C ASP A 13 -25.38 -0.72 -3.24
N HIS A 14 -24.10 -0.64 -2.85
CA HIS A 14 -23.61 0.54 -2.14
C HIS A 14 -23.55 1.71 -3.13
N PRO A 15 -24.18 2.86 -2.84
CA PRO A 15 -24.15 4.00 -3.75
C PRO A 15 -22.71 4.52 -3.86
N SER A 16 -22.15 4.46 -5.07
CA SER A 16 -20.91 5.12 -5.43
C SER A 16 -21.08 6.62 -5.27
N ASN A 17 -20.72 7.14 -4.10
CA ASN A 17 -20.58 8.57 -3.88
C ASN A 17 -19.30 9.05 -4.58
N ASP A 18 -19.36 9.29 -5.89
CA ASP A 18 -18.33 10.01 -6.65
C ASP A 18 -18.37 11.52 -6.31
N GLY A 19 -18.43 11.83 -5.01
CA GLY A 19 -17.91 13.07 -4.49
C GLY A 19 -16.42 13.13 -4.78
N GLU A 20 -15.98 14.28 -5.30
CA GLU A 20 -14.62 14.54 -5.80
C GLU A 20 -13.54 14.01 -4.85
N ARG A 21 -12.97 12.84 -5.20
CA ARG A 21 -11.98 12.14 -4.37
C ARG A 21 -10.69 12.94 -4.32
N LYS A 22 -10.52 13.75 -3.26
CA LYS A 22 -9.29 14.51 -2.99
C LYS A 22 -8.08 13.58 -3.11
N SER A 23 -7.25 13.86 -4.11
CA SER A 23 -6.04 13.09 -4.37
C SER A 23 -5.00 13.39 -3.30
N THR A 24 -4.72 12.42 -2.44
CA THR A 24 -3.64 12.54 -1.44
C THR A 24 -2.30 12.59 -2.16
N LYS A 25 -1.53 13.66 -1.95
CA LYS A 25 -0.10 13.68 -2.26
C LYS A 25 0.61 12.75 -1.29
N TRP A 26 1.14 11.65 -1.81
CA TRP A 26 1.90 10.67 -1.03
C TRP A 26 3.39 10.95 -1.12
N GLU A 27 3.86 11.89 -0.31
CA GLU A 27 5.28 12.19 -0.12
C GLU A 27 5.95 11.13 0.78
N ASP A 28 7.25 10.91 0.64
CA ASP A 28 7.95 9.81 1.33
C ASP A 28 7.76 9.82 2.85
N SER A 29 7.85 11.00 3.48
CA SER A 29 7.55 11.21 4.92
C SER A 29 6.14 10.78 5.32
N THR A 30 5.15 10.97 4.44
CA THR A 30 3.76 10.54 4.64
C THR A 30 3.62 9.02 4.52
N ILE A 31 4.46 8.38 3.70
CA ILE A 31 4.50 6.92 3.53
C ILE A 31 5.18 6.28 4.74
N GLU A 32 6.31 6.81 5.16
CA GLU A 32 7.06 6.40 6.36
C GLU A 32 6.18 6.44 7.60
N LEU A 33 5.54 7.59 7.87
CA LEU A 33 4.64 7.73 9.03
C LEU A 33 3.46 6.73 9.01
N LEU A 34 2.91 6.42 7.83
CA LEU A 34 1.86 5.39 7.69
C LEU A 34 2.40 3.99 8.01
N ILE A 35 3.62 3.68 7.58
CA ILE A 35 4.30 2.41 7.87
C ILE A 35 4.64 2.31 9.36
N ASP A 36 5.17 3.37 9.98
CA ASP A 36 5.51 3.39 11.40
C ASP A 36 4.28 3.22 12.29
N CYS A 37 3.20 3.96 12.00
CA CYS A 37 1.92 3.78 12.69
C CYS A 37 1.40 2.34 12.53
N ALA A 38 1.65 1.69 11.39
CA ALA A 38 1.25 0.30 11.19
C ALA A 38 2.14 -0.70 11.94
N ILE A 39 3.46 -0.50 11.96
CA ILE A 39 4.43 -1.34 12.68
C ILE A 39 4.17 -1.28 14.19
N GLU A 40 3.92 -0.09 14.73
CA GLU A 40 3.58 0.09 16.15
C GLU A 40 2.35 -0.72 16.55
N GLN A 41 1.26 -0.68 15.77
CA GLN A 41 0.07 -1.46 16.08
C GLN A 41 0.31 -2.97 15.92
N ALA A 42 1.13 -3.40 14.95
CA ALA A 42 1.52 -4.80 14.81
C ALA A 42 2.33 -5.29 16.05
N ASN A 43 3.24 -4.47 16.56
CA ASN A 43 4.02 -4.73 17.77
C ASN A 43 3.14 -4.77 19.04
N LEU A 44 2.02 -4.03 19.07
CA LEU A 44 1.00 -4.09 20.11
C LEU A 44 0.05 -5.30 19.98
N GLY A 45 0.32 -6.23 19.05
CA GLY A 45 -0.48 -7.43 18.84
C GLY A 45 -1.73 -7.24 17.98
N GLU A 46 -1.95 -6.04 17.42
CA GLU A 46 -3.10 -5.74 16.55
C GLU A 46 -2.87 -6.23 15.10
N GLN A 47 -2.29 -7.41 14.94
CA GLN A 47 -2.00 -8.03 13.64
C GLN A 47 -2.58 -9.44 13.50
N THR A 48 -2.91 -9.77 12.26
CA THR A 48 -3.20 -11.10 11.75
C THR A 48 -2.04 -11.53 10.85
N GLY A 49 -1.99 -12.81 10.43
CA GLY A 49 -0.88 -13.33 9.63
C GLY A 49 -0.61 -12.65 8.27
N SER A 50 -1.49 -11.76 7.80
CA SER A 50 -1.35 -11.04 6.53
C SER A 50 -1.42 -9.50 6.62
N GLY A 51 -1.56 -8.94 7.84
CA GLY A 51 -1.67 -7.49 8.06
C GLY A 51 -2.43 -7.15 9.35
N LEU A 52 -2.67 -5.86 9.62
CA LEU A 52 -3.34 -5.40 10.85
C LEU A 52 -4.80 -5.87 10.97
N THR A 53 -5.26 -5.99 12.22
CA THR A 53 -6.68 -6.11 12.56
C THR A 53 -7.42 -4.81 12.21
N SER A 54 -8.76 -4.85 12.15
CA SER A 54 -9.58 -3.64 12.00
C SER A 54 -9.35 -2.63 13.14
N THR A 55 -9.05 -3.12 14.35
CA THR A 55 -8.70 -2.27 15.50
C THR A 55 -7.31 -1.64 15.33
N GLY A 56 -6.32 -2.40 14.86
CA GLY A 56 -4.99 -1.90 14.50
C GLY A 56 -5.06 -0.81 13.45
N TRP A 57 -5.79 -1.03 12.35
CA TRP A 57 -6.01 0.00 11.33
C TRP A 57 -6.71 1.25 11.89
N ARG A 58 -7.74 1.09 12.73
CA ARG A 58 -8.41 2.23 13.38
C ARG A 58 -7.46 3.04 14.27
N LYS A 59 -6.61 2.38 15.06
CA LYS A 59 -5.60 3.03 15.92
C LYS A 59 -4.50 3.71 15.11
N ALA A 60 -3.96 3.03 14.09
CA ALA A 60 -2.96 3.58 13.18
C ALA A 60 -3.47 4.83 12.46
N LYS A 61 -4.71 4.80 11.94
CA LYS A 61 -5.38 5.97 11.34
C LYS A 61 -5.50 7.14 12.30
N ALA A 62 -5.90 6.88 13.56
CA ALA A 62 -6.04 7.92 14.56
C ALA A 62 -4.70 8.59 14.87
N LYS A 63 -3.62 7.81 15.06
CA LYS A 63 -2.27 8.35 15.29
C LYS A 63 -1.76 9.12 14.07
N PHE A 64 -1.87 8.55 12.88
CA PHE A 64 -1.48 9.21 11.62
C PHE A 64 -2.17 10.57 11.47
N LYS A 65 -3.49 10.65 11.73
CA LYS A 65 -4.25 11.90 11.64
C LYS A 65 -3.81 12.94 12.67
N ILE A 66 -3.41 12.52 13.88
CA ILE A 66 -2.89 13.43 14.92
C ILE A 66 -1.53 14.00 14.52
N VAL A 67 -0.65 13.18 13.93
CA VAL A 67 0.73 13.58 13.60
C VAL A 67 0.82 14.35 12.27
N ASN A 68 0.07 13.95 11.25
CA ASN A 68 0.15 14.53 9.90
C ASN A 68 -0.97 15.54 9.59
N GLU A 69 -1.85 15.80 10.55
CA GLU A 69 -3.10 16.59 10.42
C GLU A 69 -4.04 16.14 9.28
N MET A 70 -3.74 15.00 8.65
CA MET A 70 -4.35 14.52 7.41
C MET A 70 -5.36 13.42 7.70
N SER A 71 -6.62 13.66 7.33
CA SER A 71 -7.67 12.65 7.40
C SER A 71 -7.64 11.79 6.13
N LEU A 72 -7.04 10.60 6.23
CA LEU A 72 -7.08 9.59 5.17
C LEU A 72 -8.38 8.78 5.21
N ASP A 73 -8.92 8.49 4.03
CA ASP A 73 -10.01 7.54 3.83
C ASP A 73 -9.51 6.08 3.81
N ASP A 74 -10.39 5.13 4.13
CA ASP A 74 -10.08 3.70 4.13
C ASP A 74 -9.68 3.16 2.74
N VAL A 75 -10.27 3.67 1.66
CA VAL A 75 -9.90 3.30 0.29
C VAL A 75 -8.51 3.83 -0.06
N GLN A 76 -8.17 5.05 0.39
CA GLN A 76 -6.84 5.64 0.18
C GLN A 76 -5.74 4.82 0.87
N ILE A 77 -5.95 4.45 2.14
CA ILE A 77 -5.00 3.63 2.91
C ILE A 77 -4.89 2.24 2.31
N LYS A 78 -6.00 1.58 2.01
CA LYS A 78 -6.00 0.25 1.40
C LYS A 78 -5.20 0.24 0.09
N ASN A 79 -5.47 1.18 -0.81
CA ASN A 79 -4.77 1.28 -2.09
C ASN A 79 -3.27 1.56 -1.91
N LYS A 80 -2.89 2.43 -0.96
CA LYS A 80 -1.48 2.72 -0.68
C LYS A 80 -0.78 1.51 -0.05
N TRP A 81 -1.41 0.82 0.89
CA TRP A 81 -0.88 -0.37 1.55
C TRP A 81 -0.68 -1.54 0.59
N GLU A 82 -1.61 -1.78 -0.35
CA GLU A 82 -1.40 -2.77 -1.41
C GLU A 82 -0.18 -2.44 -2.27
N ASN A 83 0.06 -1.16 -2.58
CA ASN A 83 1.24 -0.74 -3.33
C ASN A 83 2.54 -0.89 -2.51
N ILE A 84 2.52 -0.62 -1.19
CA ILE A 84 3.65 -0.89 -0.29
C ILE A 84 3.96 -2.40 -0.25
N LYS A 85 2.95 -3.27 -0.12
CA LYS A 85 3.12 -4.74 -0.15
C LYS A 85 3.68 -5.25 -1.49
N LYS A 86 3.27 -4.68 -2.62
CA LYS A 86 3.84 -4.99 -3.95
C LYS A 86 5.34 -4.65 -3.99
N TRP A 87 5.72 -3.45 -3.53
CA TRP A 87 7.12 -3.04 -3.43
C TRP A 87 7.94 -3.96 -2.51
N GLN A 88 7.42 -4.28 -1.31
CA GLN A 88 8.07 -5.20 -0.39
C GLN A 88 8.26 -6.60 -1.01
N THR A 89 7.26 -7.08 -1.77
CA THR A 89 7.32 -8.36 -2.46
C THR A 89 8.38 -8.33 -3.56
N TRP A 90 8.40 -7.29 -4.41
CA TRP A 90 9.40 -7.09 -5.45
C TRP A 90 10.83 -7.02 -4.87
N TYR A 91 11.03 -6.33 -3.75
CA TYR A 91 12.34 -6.27 -3.10
C TYR A 91 12.78 -7.64 -2.57
N LYS A 92 11.87 -8.39 -1.93
CA LYS A 92 12.12 -9.75 -1.44
C LYS A 92 12.45 -10.72 -2.58
N THR A 93 11.82 -10.61 -3.75
CA THR A 93 11.98 -11.56 -4.87
C THR A 93 13.07 -11.18 -5.87
N PHE A 94 13.21 -9.90 -6.21
CA PHE A 94 14.14 -9.41 -7.24
C PHE A 94 15.32 -8.63 -6.63
N GLY A 95 15.07 -7.72 -5.68
CA GLY A 95 16.13 -6.94 -5.03
C GLY A 95 17.23 -7.83 -4.44
N LYS A 96 16.83 -8.81 -3.62
CA LYS A 96 17.73 -9.83 -3.06
C LYS A 96 18.47 -10.67 -4.12
N LYS A 97 17.80 -11.07 -5.21
CA LYS A 97 18.41 -11.88 -6.28
C LYS A 97 19.40 -11.09 -7.14
N ALA A 98 19.18 -9.79 -7.29
CA ALA A 98 20.00 -8.90 -8.08
C ALA A 98 21.24 -8.38 -7.33
N GLY A 99 21.41 -8.73 -6.05
CA GLY A 99 22.48 -8.21 -5.19
C GLY A 99 22.36 -6.72 -4.89
N LEU A 100 21.17 -6.14 -5.09
CA LEU A 100 20.93 -4.71 -4.89
C LEU A 100 20.83 -4.42 -3.39
N GLY A 101 21.78 -3.64 -2.88
CA GLY A 101 21.67 -3.07 -1.55
C GLY A 101 20.55 -2.04 -1.52
N TRP A 102 19.78 -1.99 -0.44
CA TRP A 102 18.97 -0.81 -0.15
C TRP A 102 19.85 0.21 0.56
N ASN A 103 19.97 1.42 0.01
CA ASN A 103 20.66 2.52 0.66
C ASN A 103 19.61 3.41 1.37
N PRO A 104 19.50 3.35 2.71
CA PRO A 104 18.48 4.09 3.44
C PRO A 104 18.75 5.60 3.47
N GLU A 105 20.01 6.04 3.36
CA GLU A 105 20.36 7.48 3.36
C GLU A 105 19.92 8.19 2.08
N LYS A 106 19.89 7.46 0.95
CA LYS A 106 19.54 7.97 -0.38
C LYS A 106 18.14 7.56 -0.84
N ASN A 107 17.38 6.84 -0.01
CA ASN A 107 16.07 6.26 -0.31
C ASN A 107 16.01 5.52 -1.67
N ASN A 108 17.09 4.78 -2.03
CA ASN A 108 17.23 4.18 -3.36
C ASN A 108 18.03 2.87 -3.35
N PHE A 109 17.92 2.09 -4.43
CA PHE A 109 18.71 0.88 -4.66
C PHE A 109 20.13 1.22 -5.06
N GLU A 110 21.08 0.75 -4.26
CA GLU A 110 22.51 0.83 -4.54
C GLU A 110 22.92 -0.34 -5.44
N ALA A 111 23.33 0.03 -6.66
CA ALA A 111 23.82 -0.85 -7.71
C ALA A 111 25.06 -0.21 -8.34
N SER A 112 25.95 -1.01 -8.93
CA SER A 112 27.01 -0.46 -9.78
C SER A 112 26.42 0.23 -11.01
N ALA A 113 27.13 1.22 -11.55
CA ALA A 113 26.73 1.90 -12.79
C ALA A 113 26.51 0.90 -13.94
N GLU A 114 27.40 -0.09 -14.08
CA GLU A 114 27.24 -1.18 -15.05
C GLU A 114 25.93 -1.96 -14.90
N TRP A 115 25.39 -2.12 -13.68
CA TRP A 115 24.11 -2.82 -13.47
C TRP A 115 22.96 -2.02 -14.08
N TRP A 116 22.96 -0.69 -13.88
CA TRP A 116 21.99 0.20 -14.49
C TRP A 116 22.14 0.25 -16.01
N GLU A 117 23.37 0.40 -16.54
CA GLU A 117 23.63 0.39 -17.98
C GLU A 117 23.15 -0.91 -18.65
N ARG A 118 23.50 -2.09 -18.09
CA ARG A 118 23.02 -3.40 -18.56
C ARG A 118 21.50 -3.56 -18.54
N LYS A 119 20.76 -2.73 -17.78
CA LYS A 119 19.28 -2.74 -17.73
C LYS A 119 18.62 -1.65 -18.57
N MET A 120 19.34 -0.57 -18.88
CA MET A 120 18.88 0.47 -19.80
C MET A 120 19.07 0.07 -21.27
N LEU A 121 20.13 -0.70 -21.57
CA LEU A 121 20.43 -1.14 -22.94
C LEU A 121 19.38 -2.09 -23.56
N VAL A 122 18.62 -2.83 -22.73
CA VAL A 122 17.63 -3.84 -23.15
C VAL A 122 16.34 -3.25 -23.74
N ARG A 123 16.36 -1.97 -24.17
CA ARG A 123 15.21 -1.22 -24.70
C ARG A 123 15.48 -0.57 -26.06
N ALA A 124 16.64 -0.81 -26.66
CA ALA A 124 17.13 -0.10 -27.84
C ALA A 124 17.32 -1.01 -29.08
N THR A 125 16.59 -2.13 -29.14
CA THR A 125 16.54 -3.10 -30.25
C THR A 125 15.11 -3.45 -30.57
#